data_AF-A0A0L8GG82-F1
#
_entry.id   AF-A0A0L8GG82-F1
#
_cell.length_a   1.000
_cell.length_b   1.000
_cell.length_c   1.000
_cell.angle_alpha   90.00
_cell.angle_beta   90.00
_cell.angle_gamma   90.00
#
_symmetry.space_group_name_H-M   'P 1'
#
loop_
_entity.id
_entity.type
_entity.pdbx_description
1 polymer ?
#
loop_
_entity_poly.entity_id
_entity_poly.type
_entity_poly.pdbx_seq_one_letter_code
_entity_poly.pdbx_strand_id
1 'polypeptide(L)'
;MSHQRTVLSLYRQILRMSREWQSLSGNMQDTQEERKYIFDEACTLFRENKNVTNPTEIAEHVREAETRIALDFVPADFHLYT
;
A
#
# COMPACT_ATOMS: atom_id res chain seq x y z
N MET A 1 -16.18 -0.28 15.72
CA MET A 1 -14.78 -0.69 15.44
C MET A 1 -13.91 0.55 15.42
N SER A 2 -12.72 0.56 16.06
CA SER A 2 -11.87 1.75 15.98
C SER A 2 -11.12 1.77 14.64
N HIS A 3 -11.56 2.59 13.70
CA HIS A 3 -10.94 2.73 12.37
C HIS A 3 -9.44 3.03 12.44
N GLN A 4 -8.98 3.70 13.50
CA GLN A 4 -7.58 4.01 13.76
C GLN A 4 -6.66 2.78 13.76
N ARG A 5 -7.09 1.66 14.36
CA ARG A 5 -6.26 0.44 14.43
C ARG A 5 -6.08 -0.19 13.04
N THR A 6 -7.16 -0.22 12.26
CA THR A 6 -7.15 -0.72 10.88
C THR A 6 -6.23 0.13 10.01
N VAL A 7 -6.40 1.46 10.04
CA VAL A 7 -5.57 2.41 9.29
C VAL A 7 -4.09 2.25 9.65
N LEU A 8 -3.74 2.15 10.94
CA LEU A 8 -2.35 1.97 11.37
C LEU A 8 -1.78 0.59 11.02
N SER A 9 -2.61 -0.45 10.95
CA SER A 9 -2.19 -1.77 10.49
C SER A 9 -1.87 -1.74 9.00
N LEU A 10 -2.76 -1.15 8.21
CA LEU A 10 -2.61 -0.98 6.77
C LEU A 10 -1.37 -0.15 6.43
N TYR A 11 -1.16 0.97 7.13
CA TYR A 11 0.04 1.80 6.96
C TYR A 11 1.33 0.98 7.16
N ARG A 12 1.41 0.22 8.26
CA ARG A 12 2.58 -0.62 8.55
C ARG A 12 2.78 -1.73 7.52
N GLN A 13 1.70 -2.30 7.02
CA GLN A 13 1.76 -3.30 5.96
C GLN A 13 2.36 -2.71 4.67
N ILE A 14 1.86 -1.55 4.22
CA ILE A 14 2.38 -0.87 3.03
C ILE A 14 3.86 -0.52 3.19
N LEU A 15 4.26 0.01 4.36
CA LEU A 15 5.67 0.30 4.62
C LEU A 15 6.55 -0.95 4.59
N ARG A 16 6.08 -2.08 5.14
CA ARG A 16 6.81 -3.35 5.05
C ARG A 16 6.96 -3.80 3.60
N MET A 17 5.87 -3.75 2.84
CA MET A 17 5.85 -4.12 1.42
C MET A 17 6.80 -3.24 0.61
N SER A 18 6.86 -1.92 0.88
CA SER A 18 7.83 -1.02 0.25
C SER A 18 9.29 -1.40 0.55
N ARG A 19 9.58 -2.05 1.68
CA ARG A 19 10.96 -2.46 2.04
C ARG A 19 11.33 -3.80 1.40
N GLU A 20 10.34 -4.67 1.24
CA GLU A 20 10.51 -6.01 0.66
C GLU A 20 10.40 -5.99 -0.88
N TRP A 21 9.89 -4.91 -1.46
CA TRP A 21 9.70 -4.76 -2.91
C TRP A 21 10.97 -5.04 -3.71
N GLN A 22 10.82 -5.73 -4.83
CA GLN A 22 11.88 -6.00 -5.80
C GLN A 22 11.31 -5.67 -7.17
N SER A 23 12.03 -4.89 -7.97
CA SER A 23 11.57 -4.55 -9.31
C SER A 23 11.54 -5.81 -10.18
N LEU A 24 10.53 -5.89 -11.05
CA LEU A 24 10.41 -6.96 -12.05
C LEU A 24 11.59 -6.95 -13.04
N SER A 25 12.29 -5.82 -13.20
CA SER A 25 13.47 -5.74 -14.05
C SER A 25 14.68 -6.47 -13.46
N GLY A 26 14.65 -6.80 -12.16
CA GLY A 26 15.80 -7.33 -11.44
C GLY A 26 16.95 -6.32 -11.25
N ASN A 27 16.79 -5.09 -11.73
CA ASN A 27 17.77 -4.03 -11.57
C ASN A 27 17.70 -3.45 -10.14
N MET A 28 18.86 -3.30 -9.52
CA MET A 28 18.97 -2.73 -8.19
C MET A 28 18.58 -1.24 -8.17
N GLN A 29 18.86 -0.49 -9.24
CA GLN A 29 18.49 0.92 -9.33
C GLN A 29 16.96 1.08 -9.40
N ASP A 30 16.30 0.38 -10.33
CA ASP A 30 14.84 0.40 -10.47
C ASP A 30 14.16 -0.06 -9.17
N THR A 31 14.70 -1.10 -8.51
CA THR A 31 14.21 -1.54 -7.20
C THR A 31 14.31 -0.41 -6.18
N GLN A 32 15.40 0.33 -6.10
CA GLN A 32 15.53 1.45 -5.15
C GLN A 32 14.58 2.60 -5.48
N GLU A 33 14.41 2.94 -6.75
CA GLU A 33 13.51 3.99 -7.21
C GLU A 33 12.05 3.64 -6.90
N GLU A 34 11.61 2.43 -7.23
CA GLU A 34 10.25 1.94 -6.96
C GLU A 34 9.99 1.84 -5.45
N ARG A 35 10.93 1.32 -4.66
CA ARG A 35 10.82 1.31 -3.18
C ARG A 35 10.61 2.71 -2.62
N LYS A 36 11.43 3.66 -3.07
CA LYS A 36 11.35 5.06 -2.64
C LYS A 36 10.00 5.67 -3.04
N TYR A 37 9.56 5.41 -4.26
CA TYR A 37 8.27 5.87 -4.77
C TYR A 37 7.11 5.34 -3.91
N ILE A 38 7.04 4.03 -3.67
CA ILE A 38 5.98 3.41 -2.83
C ILE A 38 5.97 4.02 -1.42
N PHE A 39 7.15 4.20 -0.82
CA PHE A 39 7.28 4.78 0.52
C PHE A 39 6.80 6.24 0.56
N ASP A 40 7.26 7.07 -0.36
CA ASP A 40 6.95 8.50 -0.41
C ASP A 40 5.46 8.72 -0.72
N GLU A 41 4.90 7.95 -1.65
CA GLU A 41 3.47 8.00 -1.99
C GLU A 41 2.60 7.62 -0.78
N ALA A 42 2.91 6.49 -0.12
CA ALA A 42 2.18 6.05 1.07
C ALA A 42 2.26 7.10 2.19
N CYS A 43 3.43 7.67 2.46
CA CYS A 43 3.55 8.71 3.49
C CYS A 43 2.75 9.97 3.15
N THR A 44 2.69 10.34 1.87
CA THR A 44 1.95 11.51 1.39
C THR A 44 0.45 11.29 1.56
N LEU A 45 -0.09 10.17 1.05
CA LEU A 45 -1.53 9.87 1.11
C LEU A 45 -2.04 9.76 2.55
N PHE A 46 -1.30 9.12 3.45
CA PHE A 46 -1.72 9.02 4.86
C PHE A 46 -1.65 10.38 5.58
N ARG A 47 -0.72 11.25 5.18
CA ARG A 47 -0.61 12.61 5.75
C ARG A 47 -1.73 13.51 5.25
N GLU A 48 -2.10 13.44 3.97
CA GLU A 48 -3.20 14.21 3.39
C GLU A 48 -4.53 13.84 4.05
N ASN A 49 -4.75 12.55 4.30
CA ASN A 49 -5.99 12.05 4.91
C ASN A 49 -6.02 12.10 6.45
N LYS A 50 -4.99 12.65 7.12
CA LYS A 50 -4.87 12.62 8.59
C LYS A 50 -6.02 13.31 9.35
N ASN A 51 -6.70 14.25 8.69
CA ASN A 51 -7.78 15.03 9.27
C ASN A 51 -9.17 14.48 8.92
N VAL A 52 -9.25 13.40 8.14
CA VAL A 52 -10.52 12.74 7.80
C VAL A 52 -11.07 12.08 9.07
N THR A 53 -12.25 12.54 9.51
CA THR A 53 -12.92 12.01 10.71
C THR A 53 -14.21 11.26 10.38
N ASN A 54 -14.68 11.33 9.13
CA ASN A 54 -15.90 10.65 8.69
C ASN A 54 -15.66 9.13 8.58
N PRO A 55 -16.35 8.28 9.36
CA PRO A 55 -16.14 6.84 9.35
C PRO A 55 -16.34 6.18 7.98
N THR A 56 -17.28 6.67 7.19
CA THR A 56 -17.58 6.12 5.85
C THR A 56 -16.44 6.43 4.88
N GLU A 57 -15.92 7.65 4.91
CA GLU A 57 -14.80 8.10 4.07
C GLU A 57 -13.51 7.34 4.43
N ILE A 58 -13.25 7.13 5.73
CA ILE A 58 -12.14 6.30 6.20
C ILE A 58 -12.28 4.87 5.68
N ALA A 59 -13.48 4.29 5.71
CA ALA A 59 -13.72 2.93 5.23
C ALA A 59 -13.49 2.81 3.72
N GLU A 60 -13.91 3.80 2.92
CA GLU A 60 -13.65 3.82 1.48
C GLU A 60 -12.15 3.93 1.17
N HIS A 61 -11.42 4.81 1.85
CA HIS A 61 -9.96 4.91 1.67
C HIS A 61 -9.22 3.64 2.07
N VAL A 62 -9.66 2.98 3.14
CA VAL A 62 -9.09 1.67 3.53
C VAL A 62 -9.37 0.63 2.45
N ARG A 63 -10.61 0.54 1.96
CA ARG A 63 -11.00 -0.40 0.90
C ARG A 63 -10.23 -0.17 -0.39
N GLU A 64 -10.06 1.10 -0.78
CA GLU A 64 -9.29 1.48 -1.96
C GLU A 64 -7.82 1.04 -1.83
N ALA A 65 -7.19 1.33 -0.70
CA ALA A 65 -5.81 0.95 -0.44
C ALA A 65 -5.62 -0.58 -0.37
N GLU A 66 -6.55 -1.32 0.23
CA GLU A 66 -6.56 -2.80 0.19
C GLU A 66 -6.71 -3.33 -1.23
N THR A 67 -7.53 -2.69 -2.06
CA THR A 67 -7.70 -3.05 -3.48
C THR A 67 -6.41 -2.80 -4.27
N ARG A 68 -5.75 -1.65 -4.06
CA ARG A 68 -4.47 -1.33 -4.68
C ARG A 68 -3.39 -2.33 -4.29
N ILE A 69 -3.28 -2.65 -3.00
CA ILE A 69 -2.37 -3.71 -2.52
C ILE A 69 -2.67 -5.03 -3.24
N ALA A 70 -3.94 -5.42 -3.34
CA ALA A 70 -4.31 -6.67 -3.99
C ALA A 70 -3.97 -6.70 -5.48
N LEU A 71 -4.08 -5.57 -6.19
CA LEU A 71 -3.75 -5.45 -7.61
C LEU A 71 -2.25 -5.39 -7.88
N ASP A 72 -1.53 -4.56 -7.13
CA ASP A 72 -0.09 -4.34 -7.33
C ASP A 72 0.76 -5.49 -6.77
N PHE A 73 0.23 -6.25 -5.81
CA PHE A 73 0.88 -7.40 -5.19
C PHE A 73 0.15 -8.71 -5.43
N VAL A 74 -0.57 -8.86 -6.55
CA VAL A 74 -0.91 -10.19 -7.03
C VAL A 74 0.41 -10.96 -7.13
N PRO A 75 0.65 -11.99 -6.28
CA PRO A 75 1.84 -12.81 -6.41
C PRO A 75 1.80 -13.40 -7.81
N ALA A 76 2.94 -13.49 -8.48
CA ALA A 76 3.07 -14.10 -9.80
C ALA A 76 2.42 -15.50 -9.94
N ASP A 77 2.01 -16.12 -8.83
CA ASP A 77 1.29 -17.39 -8.75
C ASP A 77 -0.21 -17.34 -9.12
N PHE A 78 -0.85 -16.18 -9.22
CA PHE A 78 -2.28 -16.11 -9.59
C PHE A 78 -2.57 -16.18 -11.10
N HIS A 79 -1.52 -16.19 -11.94
CA HIS A 79 -1.66 -16.50 -13.37
C HIS A 79 -1.82 -18.00 -13.66
N LEU A 80 -1.92 -18.87 -12.65
CA LEU A 80 -2.18 -20.31 -12.80
C LEU A 80 -3.61 -20.74 -12.44
N TYR A 81 -4.52 -19.80 -12.18
CA TYR A 81 -5.94 -20.11 -11.93
C TYR A 81 -6.90 -19.20 -12.70
N THR A 82 -6.79 -19.22 -14.03
CA THR A 82 -7.92 -19.02 -14.96
C THR A 82 -7.66 -19.79 -16.24
#